data_AF-A0A8B6CS39-F1
#
_entry.id   AF-A0A8B6CS39-F1
#
_cell.length_a   1.000
_cell.length_b   1.000
_cell.length_c   1.000
_cell.angle_alpha   90.00
_cell.angle_beta   90.00
_cell.angle_gamma   90.00
#
_symmetry.space_group_name_H-M   'P 1'
#
loop_
_entity.id
_entity.type
_entity.pdbx_description
1 polymer ?
#
loop_
_entity_poly.entity_id
_entity_poly.type
_entity_poly.pdbx_seq_one_letter_code
_entity_poly.pdbx_strand_id
1 'polypeptide(L)'
;MSCCHPFMTLPNLATEIPKQNFQFQLVLVCISQSAVHTKFQTHSERGKKITADLKDIMERTYNECLQACEDQAHRRQETADELEYLDKQLDLLIEEIKDKIKVMVEEVERNVSFALNDEIKRLSALVDDFARPFHPDNLVLSVYKKELHNHVEEGLGLNIKQRCSYVLQQHVETTQKEMTDRLAALLKDEERAQLNNALPKRDFEIAYKLDCRNLCSEFQEGHSVSFFFWNNILNV
;
A
#
# COMPACT_ATOMS: atom_id res chain seq x y z
N MET A 1 39.27 85.60 56.30
CA MET A 1 39.92 86.63 57.13
C MET A 1 39.27 86.61 58.51
N SER A 2 40.11 86.82 59.52
CA SER A 2 39.83 86.99 60.95
C SER A 2 39.61 85.75 61.82
N CYS A 3 40.72 85.40 62.46
CA CYS A 3 40.85 84.81 63.80
C CYS A 3 40.09 85.61 64.87
N CYS A 4 39.58 84.93 65.93
CA CYS A 4 40.13 85.02 67.29
C CYS A 4 39.34 84.16 68.29
N HIS A 5 40.11 83.50 69.16
CA HIS A 5 39.77 82.63 70.28
C HIS A 5 39.09 83.40 71.45
N PRO A 6 38.49 82.74 72.48
CA PRO A 6 39.28 82.03 73.49
C PRO A 6 38.76 80.66 73.95
N PHE A 7 39.75 79.79 74.10
CA PHE A 7 39.87 78.64 74.99
C PHE A 7 39.35 78.95 76.40
N MET A 8 38.48 78.11 76.97
CA MET A 8 38.40 77.84 78.41
C MET A 8 37.81 76.44 78.66
N THR A 9 38.69 75.57 79.14
CA THR A 9 38.49 74.47 80.10
C THR A 9 37.33 73.49 79.90
N LEU A 10 37.71 72.26 79.52
CA LEU A 10 36.98 71.01 79.71
C LEU A 10 36.66 70.76 81.20
N PRO A 11 35.42 70.43 81.56
CA PRO A 11 35.14 69.49 82.64
C PRO A 11 35.15 68.08 82.06
N ASN A 12 36.06 67.28 82.60
CA ASN A 12 36.15 65.85 82.44
C ASN A 12 34.90 65.22 83.07
N LEU A 13 33.88 64.87 82.27
CA LEU A 13 32.79 64.02 82.70
C LEU A 13 32.77 62.78 81.83
N ALA A 14 33.43 61.75 82.35
CA ALA A 14 33.38 60.40 81.86
C ALA A 14 31.91 59.99 81.62
N THR A 15 31.52 59.92 80.34
CA THR A 15 30.35 59.19 79.92
C THR A 15 30.64 57.69 80.07
N GLU A 16 30.49 57.19 81.30
CA GLU A 16 30.26 55.78 81.54
C GLU A 16 28.87 55.45 81.00
N ILE A 17 28.79 54.99 79.75
CA ILE A 17 27.66 54.16 79.33
C ILE A 17 27.64 53.00 80.32
N PRO A 18 26.57 52.80 81.11
CA PRO A 18 26.56 51.77 82.13
C PRO A 18 26.80 50.43 81.46
N LYS A 19 27.88 49.74 81.85
CA LYS A 19 28.31 48.45 81.28
C LYS A 19 27.16 47.44 81.15
N GLN A 20 26.13 47.56 82.00
CA GLN A 20 24.91 46.76 81.95
C GLN A 20 24.07 46.95 80.68
N ASN A 21 23.94 48.16 80.13
CA ASN A 21 23.18 48.39 78.89
C ASN A 21 23.88 47.80 77.66
N PHE A 22 25.20 47.92 77.58
CA PHE A 22 25.98 47.31 76.49
C PHE A 22 25.95 45.77 76.57
N GLN A 23 26.09 45.21 77.77
CA GLN A 23 25.97 43.78 78.00
C GLN A 23 24.57 43.25 77.65
N PHE A 24 23.50 43.96 78.04
CA PHE A 24 22.14 43.54 77.75
C PHE A 24 21.82 43.60 76.25
N GLN A 25 22.27 44.65 75.56
CA GLN A 25 22.07 44.81 74.12
C GLN A 25 22.90 43.80 73.32
N LEU A 26 24.14 43.52 73.72
CA LEU A 26 24.98 42.45 73.16
C LEU A 26 24.33 41.08 73.34
N VAL A 27 23.82 40.77 74.54
CA VAL A 27 23.16 39.49 74.83
C VAL A 27 21.87 39.34 74.04
N LEU A 28 21.03 40.37 73.93
CA LEU A 28 19.80 40.30 73.11
C LEU A 28 20.10 40.13 71.62
N VAL A 29 21.06 40.86 71.07
CA VAL A 29 21.47 40.72 69.67
C VAL A 29 22.12 39.37 69.42
N CYS A 30 23.07 38.95 70.26
CA CYS A 30 23.72 37.64 70.12
C CYS A 30 22.75 36.49 70.33
N ILE A 31 21.90 36.51 71.35
CA ILE A 31 20.90 35.45 71.56
C ILE A 31 19.88 35.46 70.43
N SER A 32 19.35 36.60 69.99
CA SER A 32 18.37 36.62 68.89
C SER A 32 18.99 36.19 67.56
N GLN A 33 20.17 36.69 67.21
CA GLN A 33 20.85 36.35 65.97
C GLN A 33 21.35 34.90 65.96
N SER A 34 21.95 34.42 67.06
CA SER A 34 22.37 33.03 67.19
C SER A 34 21.19 32.07 67.35
N ALA A 35 20.09 32.46 68.00
CA ALA A 35 18.88 31.63 68.08
C ALA A 35 18.17 31.53 66.73
N VAL A 36 18.06 32.62 65.97
CA VAL A 36 17.52 32.59 64.61
C VAL A 36 18.41 31.73 63.71
N HIS A 37 19.73 31.91 63.77
CA HIS A 37 20.67 31.09 62.99
C HIS A 37 20.53 29.60 63.35
N THR A 38 20.60 29.22 64.62
CA THR A 38 20.54 27.79 65.02
C THR A 38 19.17 27.14 64.85
N LYS A 39 18.06 27.88 64.99
CA LYS A 39 16.70 27.35 64.80
C LYS A 39 16.32 27.18 63.34
N PHE A 40 16.76 28.09 62.46
CA PHE A 40 16.31 28.12 61.06
C PHE A 40 17.36 27.64 60.05
N GLN A 41 18.64 27.59 60.41
CA GLN A 41 19.71 27.15 59.49
C GLN A 41 19.44 25.77 58.92
N THR A 42 19.08 24.77 59.75
CA THR A 42 18.77 23.42 59.27
C THR A 42 17.55 23.39 58.34
N HIS A 43 16.53 24.20 58.60
CA HIS A 43 15.37 24.32 57.71
C HIS A 43 15.73 25.00 56.38
N SER A 44 16.60 26.02 56.42
CA SER A 44 17.11 26.71 55.24
C SER A 44 17.99 25.80 54.37
N GLU A 45 18.90 25.04 54.99
CA GLU A 45 19.74 24.04 54.31
C GLU A 45 18.90 22.91 53.73
N ARG A 46 17.92 22.40 54.48
CA ARG A 46 16.97 21.39 53.97
C ARG A 46 16.12 21.93 52.82
N GLY A 47 15.66 23.18 52.89
CA GLY A 47 14.93 23.84 51.81
C GLY A 47 15.77 23.94 50.54
N LYS A 48 17.04 24.38 50.65
CA LYS A 48 17.99 24.40 49.53
C LYS A 48 18.18 23.02 48.92
N LYS A 49 18.32 21.98 49.75
CA LYS A 49 18.45 20.60 49.28
C LYS A 49 17.20 20.14 48.52
N ILE A 50 16.01 20.37 49.06
CA ILE A 50 14.75 20.00 48.39
C ILE A 50 14.62 20.71 47.04
N THR A 51 14.94 22.01 46.96
CA THR A 51 14.89 22.74 45.69
C THR A 51 15.92 22.21 44.68
N ALA A 52 17.12 21.84 45.13
CA ALA A 52 18.12 21.20 44.29
C ALA A 52 17.64 19.82 43.78
N ASP A 53 17.13 18.97 44.66
CA ASP A 53 16.60 17.65 44.31
C ASP A 53 15.43 17.76 43.30
N LEU A 54 14.54 18.74 43.49
CA LEU A 54 13.45 19.02 42.55
C LEU A 54 13.98 19.47 41.18
N LYS A 55 14.99 20.34 41.16
CA LYS A 55 15.63 20.77 39.91
C LYS A 55 16.22 19.57 39.16
N ASP A 56 16.94 18.69 39.86
CA ASP A 56 17.56 17.50 39.27
C ASP A 56 16.53 16.50 38.73
N ILE A 57 15.36 16.37 39.38
CA ILE A 57 14.25 15.57 38.85
C ILE A 57 13.69 16.21 37.57
N MET A 58 13.40 17.51 37.61
CA MET A 58 12.85 18.22 36.45
C MET A 58 13.79 18.17 35.24
N GLU A 59 15.09 18.36 35.46
CA GLU A 59 16.10 18.34 34.40
C GLU A 59 16.21 16.94 33.76
N ARG A 60 16.21 15.88 34.58
CA ARG A 60 16.20 14.50 34.05
C ARG A 60 14.93 14.20 33.27
N THR A 61 13.76 14.49 33.83
CA THR A 61 12.48 14.26 33.14
C THR A 61 12.38 15.07 31.85
N TYR A 62 12.85 16.32 31.84
CA TYR A 62 12.90 17.14 30.65
C TYR A 62 13.78 16.52 29.56
N ASN A 63 14.98 16.08 29.91
CA ASN A 63 15.91 15.45 28.97
C ASN A 63 15.36 14.12 28.44
N GLU A 64 14.76 13.29 29.29
CA GLU A 64 14.09 12.04 28.89
C GLU A 64 12.92 12.30 27.93
N CYS A 65 12.10 13.32 28.21
CA CYS A 65 11.00 13.72 27.34
C CYS A 65 11.49 14.26 26.00
N LEU A 66 12.57 15.05 26.00
CA LEU A 66 13.17 15.59 24.79
C LEU A 66 13.69 14.45 23.90
N GLN A 67 14.46 13.52 24.48
CA GLN A 67 14.98 12.37 23.76
C GLN A 67 13.85 11.47 23.22
N ALA A 68 12.82 11.21 24.02
CA ALA A 68 11.67 10.44 23.56
C ALA A 68 10.91 11.12 22.39
N CYS A 69 10.81 12.45 22.40
CA CYS A 69 10.24 13.21 21.29
C CYS A 69 11.10 13.11 20.03
N GLU A 70 12.42 13.22 20.15
CA GLU A 70 13.36 13.06 19.03
C GLU A 70 13.30 11.65 18.44
N ASP A 71 13.35 10.61 19.30
CA ASP A 71 13.23 9.22 18.88
C ASP A 71 11.88 8.95 18.17
N GLN A 72 10.79 9.53 18.69
CA GLN A 72 9.48 9.38 18.07
C GLN A 72 9.41 10.10 16.71
N ALA A 73 10.00 11.29 16.60
CA ALA A 73 10.06 12.02 15.33
C ALA A 73 10.88 11.24 14.29
N HIS A 74 12.01 10.68 14.70
CA HIS A 74 12.85 9.85 13.84
C HIS A 74 12.09 8.61 13.33
N ARG A 75 11.46 7.85 14.22
CA ARG A 75 10.67 6.66 13.84
C ARG A 75 9.51 6.99 12.90
N ARG A 76 8.86 8.14 13.12
CA ARG A 76 7.79 8.61 12.21
C ARG A 76 8.34 8.92 10.82
N GLN A 77 9.52 9.55 10.74
CA GLN A 77 10.16 9.82 9.45
C GLN A 77 10.55 8.53 8.73
N GLU A 78 11.19 7.58 9.42
CA GLU A 78 11.54 6.27 8.84
C GLU A 78 10.31 5.55 8.30
N THR A 79 9.22 5.53 9.07
CA THR A 79 7.96 4.90 8.64
C THR A 79 7.34 5.65 7.44
N ALA A 80 7.44 6.97 7.41
CA ALA A 80 6.94 7.77 6.28
C ALA A 80 7.75 7.51 5.00
N ASP A 81 9.08 7.42 5.11
CA ASP A 81 9.97 7.12 4.00
C ASP A 81 9.74 5.69 3.47
N GLU A 82 9.54 4.71 4.37
CA GLU A 82 9.15 3.34 4.02
C GLU A 82 7.81 3.30 3.26
N LEU A 83 6.81 4.05 3.74
CA LEU A 83 5.50 4.14 3.08
C LEU A 83 5.59 4.78 1.70
N GLU A 84 6.34 5.88 1.55
CA GLU A 84 6.53 6.56 0.26
C GLU A 84 7.25 5.64 -0.74
N TYR A 85 8.24 4.89 -0.28
CA TYR A 85 8.91 3.89 -1.10
C TYR A 85 7.94 2.81 -1.57
N LEU A 86 7.13 2.26 -0.65
CA LEU A 86 6.17 1.20 -0.97
C LEU A 86 5.14 1.68 -1.99
N ASP A 87 4.60 2.90 -1.82
CA ASP A 87 3.62 3.51 -2.73
C ASP A 87 4.19 3.60 -4.16
N LYS A 88 5.42 4.09 -4.29
CA LYS A 88 6.12 4.14 -5.59
C LYS A 88 6.33 2.75 -6.21
N GLN A 89 6.66 1.74 -5.41
CA GLN A 89 6.82 0.37 -5.91
C GLN A 89 5.49 -0.22 -6.37
N LEU A 90 4.39 0.08 -5.67
CA LEU A 90 3.05 -0.35 -6.06
C LEU A 90 2.61 0.33 -7.35
N ASP A 91 2.84 1.63 -7.51
CA ASP A 91 2.54 2.35 -8.76
C ASP A 91 3.27 1.74 -9.96
N LEU A 92 4.57 1.46 -9.82
CA LEU A 92 5.36 0.80 -10.86
C LEU A 92 4.82 -0.59 -11.21
N LEU A 93 4.44 -1.38 -10.20
CA LEU A 93 3.86 -2.69 -10.41
C LEU A 93 2.49 -2.60 -11.11
N ILE A 94 1.66 -1.63 -10.76
CA ILE A 94 0.35 -1.41 -11.38
C ILE A 94 0.52 -1.09 -12.86
N GLU A 95 1.44 -0.19 -13.22
CA GLU A 95 1.68 0.14 -14.63
C GLU A 95 2.24 -1.05 -15.41
N GLU A 96 3.19 -1.81 -14.85
CA GLU A 96 3.70 -3.02 -15.51
C GLU A 96 2.60 -4.06 -15.77
N ILE A 97 1.72 -4.30 -14.79
CA ILE A 97 0.62 -5.26 -14.94
C ILE A 97 -0.41 -4.76 -15.96
N LYS A 98 -0.70 -3.46 -16.00
CA LYS A 98 -1.55 -2.88 -17.05
C LYS A 98 -0.98 -3.11 -18.45
N ASP A 99 0.32 -2.92 -18.62
CA ASP A 99 0.97 -3.14 -19.91
C ASP A 99 0.99 -4.63 -20.29
N LYS A 100 1.23 -5.53 -19.34
CA LYS A 100 1.10 -6.99 -19.57
C LYS A 100 -0.31 -7.37 -20.00
N ILE A 101 -1.35 -6.79 -19.39
CA ILE A 101 -2.74 -7.04 -19.80
C ILE A 101 -2.97 -6.60 -21.26
N LYS A 102 -2.48 -5.42 -21.67
CA LYS A 102 -2.61 -4.96 -23.07
C LYS A 102 -1.95 -5.94 -24.04
N VAL A 103 -0.70 -6.33 -23.78
CA VAL A 103 0.03 -7.28 -24.62
C VAL A 103 -0.68 -8.63 -24.69
N MET A 104 -1.19 -9.11 -23.55
CA MET A 104 -1.94 -10.36 -23.48
C MET A 104 -3.23 -10.30 -24.31
N VAL A 105 -3.96 -9.19 -24.29
CA VAL A 105 -5.16 -9.00 -25.13
C VAL A 105 -4.80 -9.06 -26.62
N GLU A 106 -3.75 -8.34 -27.04
CA GLU A 106 -3.28 -8.36 -28.43
C GLU A 106 -2.80 -9.75 -28.88
N GLU A 107 -2.20 -10.52 -27.99
CA GLU A 107 -1.79 -11.90 -28.27
C GLU A 107 -3.01 -12.82 -28.41
N VAL A 108 -4.01 -12.68 -27.54
CA VAL A 108 -5.26 -13.45 -27.61
C VAL A 108 -6.00 -13.16 -28.91
N GLU A 109 -6.13 -11.89 -29.30
CA GLU A 109 -6.76 -11.51 -30.56
C GLU A 109 -6.05 -12.14 -31.76
N ARG A 110 -4.71 -12.10 -31.78
CA ARG A 110 -3.91 -12.75 -32.84
C ARG A 110 -4.10 -14.26 -32.85
N ASN A 111 -4.05 -14.92 -31.69
CA ASN A 111 -4.21 -16.36 -31.58
C ASN A 111 -5.61 -16.83 -31.99
N VAL A 112 -6.67 -16.10 -31.58
CA VAL A 112 -8.04 -16.38 -31.99
C VAL A 112 -8.22 -16.19 -33.49
N SER A 113 -7.66 -15.12 -34.06
CA SER A 113 -7.72 -14.85 -35.51
C SER A 113 -7.03 -15.95 -36.31
N PHE A 114 -5.86 -16.40 -35.86
CA PHE A 114 -5.12 -17.49 -36.50
C PHE A 114 -5.87 -18.82 -36.40
N ALA A 115 -6.35 -19.17 -35.20
CA ALA A 115 -7.12 -20.39 -34.99
C ALA A 115 -8.39 -20.39 -35.86
N LEU A 116 -9.14 -19.30 -35.85
CA LEU A 116 -10.34 -19.15 -36.68
C LEU A 116 -10.04 -19.33 -38.17
N ASN A 117 -8.95 -18.74 -38.68
CA ASN A 117 -8.57 -18.90 -40.09
C ASN A 117 -8.27 -20.37 -40.46
N ASP A 118 -7.58 -21.09 -39.59
CA ASP A 118 -7.28 -22.52 -39.76
C ASP A 118 -8.55 -23.38 -39.66
N GLU A 119 -9.48 -23.04 -38.76
CA GLU A 119 -10.77 -23.74 -38.66
C GLU A 119 -11.68 -23.46 -39.87
N ILE A 120 -11.68 -22.25 -40.43
CA ILE A 120 -12.41 -21.94 -41.68
C ILE A 120 -11.88 -22.80 -42.85
N LYS A 121 -10.57 -23.00 -42.93
CA LYS A 121 -9.98 -23.90 -43.96
C LYS A 121 -10.37 -25.36 -43.79
N ARG A 122 -10.82 -25.75 -42.59
CA ARG A 122 -11.25 -27.11 -42.24
C ARG A 122 -12.77 -27.25 -42.13
N LEU A 123 -13.51 -26.20 -42.46
CA LEU A 123 -14.98 -26.17 -42.36
C LEU A 123 -15.62 -27.35 -43.10
N SER A 124 -15.01 -27.78 -44.20
CA SER A 124 -15.49 -28.93 -44.98
C SER A 124 -15.53 -30.23 -44.16
N ALA A 125 -14.49 -30.52 -43.38
CA ALA A 125 -14.45 -31.71 -42.56
C ALA A 125 -15.52 -31.64 -41.45
N LEU A 126 -15.72 -30.45 -40.88
CA LEU A 126 -16.75 -30.23 -39.87
C LEU A 126 -18.18 -30.41 -40.43
N VAL A 127 -18.40 -30.00 -41.69
CA VAL A 127 -19.67 -30.20 -42.40
C VAL A 127 -19.87 -31.67 -42.77
N ASP A 128 -18.81 -32.37 -43.19
CA ASP A 128 -18.86 -33.80 -43.53
C ASP A 128 -19.20 -34.68 -42.31
N ASP A 129 -18.80 -34.25 -41.11
CA ASP A 129 -19.13 -34.90 -39.83
C ASP A 129 -20.59 -34.69 -39.40
N PHE A 130 -21.39 -33.91 -40.15
CA PHE A 130 -22.80 -33.69 -39.82
C PHE A 130 -23.64 -34.96 -40.09
N ALA A 131 -24.04 -35.64 -39.01
CA ALA A 131 -24.66 -36.96 -39.06
C ALA A 131 -26.05 -37.04 -39.71
N ARG A 132 -26.70 -35.91 -40.04
CA ARG A 132 -28.07 -35.90 -40.54
C ARG A 132 -28.12 -36.04 -42.07
N PRO A 133 -28.88 -37.00 -42.62
CA PRO A 133 -29.03 -37.14 -44.07
C PRO A 133 -29.82 -35.96 -44.66
N PHE A 134 -29.44 -35.56 -45.88
CA PHE A 134 -30.14 -34.51 -46.62
C PHE A 134 -31.57 -34.93 -47.00
N HIS A 135 -32.52 -34.01 -46.87
CA HIS A 135 -33.90 -34.19 -47.31
C HIS A 135 -34.35 -33.04 -48.23
N PRO A 136 -34.96 -33.35 -49.40
CA PRO A 136 -35.32 -32.34 -50.41
C PRO A 136 -36.63 -31.59 -50.12
N ASP A 137 -37.37 -31.93 -49.05
CA ASP A 137 -38.63 -31.26 -48.71
C ASP A 137 -38.37 -29.86 -48.13
N ASN A 138 -39.02 -28.82 -48.67
CA ASN A 138 -38.82 -27.41 -48.30
C ASN A 138 -39.02 -27.12 -46.81
N LEU A 139 -40.00 -27.76 -46.17
CA LEU A 139 -40.24 -27.60 -44.73
C LEU A 139 -39.08 -28.19 -43.90
N VAL A 140 -38.55 -29.33 -44.33
CA VAL A 140 -37.44 -30.03 -43.67
C VAL A 140 -36.10 -29.35 -43.97
N LEU A 141 -35.95 -28.73 -45.14
CA LEU A 141 -34.76 -28.03 -45.59
C LEU A 141 -34.43 -26.82 -44.72
N SER A 142 -35.44 -26.04 -44.30
CA SER A 142 -35.25 -24.93 -43.36
C SER A 142 -34.72 -25.37 -41.99
N VAL A 143 -35.16 -26.55 -41.52
CA VAL A 143 -34.72 -27.14 -40.25
C VAL A 143 -33.30 -27.69 -40.40
N TYR A 144 -33.03 -28.40 -41.50
CA TYR A 144 -31.71 -28.90 -41.85
C TYR A 144 -30.66 -27.79 -41.88
N LYS A 145 -30.95 -26.66 -42.56
CA LYS A 145 -30.05 -25.49 -42.60
C LYS A 145 -29.77 -24.93 -41.21
N LYS A 146 -30.81 -24.78 -40.39
CA LYS A 146 -30.67 -24.26 -39.03
C LYS A 146 -29.80 -25.18 -38.18
N GLU A 147 -30.01 -26.48 -38.26
CA GLU A 147 -29.22 -27.45 -37.50
C GLU A 147 -27.77 -27.54 -38.00
N LEU A 148 -27.53 -27.47 -39.30
CA LEU A 148 -26.18 -27.41 -39.86
C LEU A 148 -25.44 -26.14 -39.43
N HIS A 149 -26.12 -24.99 -39.45
CA HIS A 149 -25.56 -23.74 -38.92
C HIS A 149 -25.15 -23.87 -37.45
N ASN A 150 -26.03 -24.43 -36.63
CA ASN A 150 -25.73 -24.64 -35.21
C ASN A 150 -24.56 -25.61 -35.01
N HIS A 151 -24.51 -26.71 -35.75
CA HIS A 151 -23.40 -27.67 -35.70
C HIS A 151 -22.06 -27.03 -36.05
N VAL A 152 -22.03 -26.21 -37.11
CA VAL A 152 -20.82 -25.49 -37.53
C VAL A 152 -20.43 -24.44 -36.48
N GLU A 153 -21.37 -23.67 -35.94
CA GLU A 153 -21.10 -22.65 -34.93
C GLU A 153 -20.59 -23.27 -33.62
N GLU A 154 -21.21 -24.36 -33.16
CA GLU A 154 -20.78 -25.10 -31.98
C GLU A 154 -19.41 -25.75 -32.19
N GLY A 155 -19.18 -26.40 -33.34
CA GLY A 155 -17.91 -27.04 -33.67
C GLY A 155 -16.75 -26.05 -33.75
N LEU A 156 -16.92 -24.94 -34.46
CA LEU A 156 -15.93 -23.86 -34.52
C LEU A 156 -15.68 -23.27 -33.13
N GLY A 157 -16.74 -22.99 -32.37
CA GLY A 157 -16.64 -22.46 -31.01
C GLY A 157 -15.86 -23.39 -30.07
N LEU A 158 -16.11 -24.70 -30.13
CA LEU A 158 -15.40 -25.70 -29.34
C LEU A 158 -13.92 -25.81 -29.73
N ASN A 159 -13.61 -25.86 -31.03
CA ASN A 159 -12.23 -25.98 -31.51
C ASN A 159 -11.40 -24.75 -31.12
N ILE A 160 -11.95 -23.55 -31.28
CA ILE A 160 -11.30 -22.31 -30.88
C ILE A 160 -11.14 -22.27 -29.35
N LYS A 161 -12.17 -22.65 -28.58
CA LYS A 161 -12.07 -22.74 -27.12
C LYS A 161 -10.92 -23.67 -26.71
N GLN A 162 -10.83 -24.86 -27.28
CA GLN A 162 -9.78 -25.82 -26.94
C GLN A 162 -8.37 -25.32 -27.27
N ARG A 163 -8.18 -24.69 -28.44
CA ARG A 163 -6.86 -24.22 -28.89
C ARG A 163 -6.38 -22.97 -28.17
N CYS A 164 -7.30 -22.05 -27.86
CA CYS A 164 -6.94 -20.74 -27.33
C CYS A 164 -7.04 -20.64 -25.80
N SER A 165 -7.87 -21.45 -25.13
CA SER A 165 -8.08 -21.32 -23.67
C SER A 165 -6.84 -21.67 -22.86
N TYR A 166 -6.13 -22.75 -23.21
CA TYR A 166 -4.95 -23.20 -22.46
C TYR A 166 -3.82 -22.16 -22.47
N VAL A 167 -3.53 -21.59 -23.65
CA VAL A 167 -2.46 -20.60 -23.81
C VAL A 167 -2.75 -19.35 -22.98
N LEU A 168 -4.00 -18.87 -22.99
CA LEU A 168 -4.35 -17.70 -22.20
C LEU A 168 -4.37 -18.00 -20.70
N GLN A 169 -4.90 -19.16 -20.29
CA GLN A 169 -4.88 -19.58 -18.89
C GLN A 169 -3.44 -19.63 -18.35
N GLN A 170 -2.51 -20.21 -19.10
CA GLN A 170 -1.09 -20.25 -18.73
C GLN A 170 -0.48 -18.84 -18.58
N HIS A 171 -0.81 -17.90 -19.46
CA HIS A 171 -0.34 -16.52 -19.36
C HIS A 171 -0.91 -15.79 -18.14
N VAL A 172 -2.20 -15.96 -17.86
CA VAL A 172 -2.84 -15.36 -16.67
C VAL A 172 -2.22 -15.93 -15.39
N GLU A 173 -2.06 -17.25 -15.29
CA GLU A 173 -1.43 -17.90 -14.12
C GLU A 173 0.00 -17.43 -13.92
N THR A 174 0.78 -17.33 -15.00
CA THR A 174 2.17 -16.83 -14.94
C THR A 174 2.22 -15.38 -14.47
N THR A 175 1.38 -14.51 -15.06
CA THR A 175 1.33 -13.08 -14.69
C THR A 175 0.86 -12.90 -13.24
N GLN A 176 -0.14 -13.66 -12.82
CA GLN A 176 -0.64 -13.63 -11.44
C GLN A 176 0.43 -14.10 -10.46
N LYS A 177 1.19 -15.15 -10.78
CA LYS A 177 2.30 -15.61 -9.95
C LYS A 177 3.39 -14.55 -9.83
N GLU A 178 3.83 -13.97 -10.94
CA GLU A 178 4.83 -12.89 -10.93
C GLU A 178 4.37 -11.68 -10.10
N MET A 179 3.10 -11.28 -10.25
CA MET A 179 2.51 -10.20 -9.45
C MET A 179 2.53 -10.54 -7.96
N THR A 180 2.17 -11.76 -7.61
CA THR A 180 2.14 -12.26 -6.23
C THR A 180 3.54 -12.27 -5.62
N ASP A 181 4.53 -12.79 -6.36
CA ASP A 181 5.91 -12.87 -5.90
C ASP A 181 6.50 -11.48 -5.64
N ARG A 182 6.19 -10.50 -6.52
CA ARG A 182 6.62 -9.10 -6.34
C ARG A 182 5.92 -8.42 -5.17
N LEU A 183 4.61 -8.61 -5.01
CA LEU A 183 3.89 -8.10 -3.85
C LEU A 183 4.43 -8.69 -2.55
N ALA A 184 4.72 -10.00 -2.52
CA ALA A 184 5.31 -10.65 -1.37
C ALA A 184 6.69 -10.06 -1.02
N ALA A 185 7.50 -9.73 -2.03
CA ALA A 185 8.82 -9.11 -1.81
C ALA A 185 8.74 -7.73 -1.14
N LEU A 186 7.64 -6.99 -1.33
CA LEU A 186 7.39 -5.68 -0.72
C LEU A 186 6.85 -5.77 0.71
N LEU A 187 6.33 -6.93 1.11
CA LEU A 187 5.73 -7.16 2.44
C LEU A 187 6.71 -7.77 3.44
N LYS A 188 6.46 -7.51 4.73
CA LYS A 188 7.16 -8.16 5.85
C LYS A 188 6.74 -9.63 5.93
N ASP A 189 7.63 -10.50 6.43
CA ASP A 189 7.43 -11.96 6.43
C ASP A 189 6.13 -12.40 7.13
N GLU A 190 5.73 -11.68 8.18
CA GLU A 190 4.50 -11.92 8.96
C GLU A 190 3.22 -11.72 8.15
N GLU A 191 3.27 -10.88 7.10
CA GLU A 191 2.13 -10.48 6.28
C GLU A 191 2.03 -11.29 4.97
N ARG A 192 3.13 -11.92 4.54
CA ARG A 192 3.19 -12.75 3.32
C ARG A 192 2.20 -13.92 3.33
N ALA A 193 1.96 -14.53 4.49
CA ALA A 193 1.00 -15.62 4.63
C ALA A 193 -0.45 -15.16 4.38
N GLN A 194 -0.76 -13.90 4.68
CA GLN A 194 -2.10 -13.34 4.49
C GLN A 194 -2.37 -13.02 3.01
N LEU A 195 -1.34 -12.62 2.26
CA LEU A 195 -1.43 -12.36 0.82
C LEU A 195 -1.97 -13.57 0.05
N ASN A 196 -1.46 -14.77 0.33
CA ASN A 196 -1.89 -16.01 -0.33
C ASN A 196 -3.37 -16.38 -0.08
N ASN A 197 -3.96 -15.87 1.00
CA ASN A 197 -5.38 -16.07 1.32
C ASN A 197 -6.28 -14.95 0.74
N ALA A 198 -5.71 -13.77 0.52
CA ALA A 198 -6.43 -12.61 -0.02
C ALA A 198 -6.55 -12.63 -1.55
N LEU A 199 -5.62 -13.32 -2.24
CA LEU A 199 -5.60 -13.35 -3.70
C LEU A 199 -6.74 -14.22 -4.27
N PRO A 200 -7.47 -13.73 -5.28
CA PRO A 200 -8.52 -14.50 -5.93
C PRO A 200 -7.92 -15.72 -6.66
N LYS A 201 -8.30 -16.92 -6.21
CA LYS A 201 -7.98 -18.20 -6.85
C LYS A 201 -9.00 -18.59 -7.93
N ARG A 202 -9.51 -17.61 -8.68
CA ARG A 202 -10.55 -17.88 -9.68
C ARG A 202 -9.92 -18.38 -10.96
N ASP A 203 -10.51 -19.43 -11.51
CA ASP A 203 -10.21 -19.87 -12.87
C ASP A 203 -10.67 -18.79 -13.85
N PHE A 204 -9.76 -18.36 -14.71
CA PHE A 204 -10.05 -17.42 -15.77
C PHE A 204 -10.73 -18.16 -16.92
N GLU A 205 -12.02 -17.92 -17.15
CA GLU A 205 -12.77 -18.54 -18.25
C GLU A 205 -13.09 -17.54 -19.37
N ILE A 206 -12.81 -17.95 -20.61
CA ILE A 206 -13.09 -17.17 -21.82
C ILE A 206 -14.40 -17.64 -22.42
N ALA A 207 -15.30 -16.70 -22.68
CA ALA A 207 -16.51 -16.93 -23.44
C ALA A 207 -16.28 -16.55 -24.92
N TYR A 208 -16.22 -17.55 -25.80
CA TYR A 208 -16.20 -17.35 -27.25
C TYR A 208 -17.63 -17.21 -27.77
N LYS A 209 -17.94 -16.09 -28.42
CA LYS A 209 -19.20 -15.91 -29.16
C LYS A 209 -18.87 -15.79 -30.64
N LEU A 210 -19.30 -16.77 -31.42
CA LEU A 210 -19.16 -16.78 -32.87
C LEU A 210 -20.53 -16.55 -33.52
N ASP A 211 -20.54 -15.80 -34.60
CA ASP A 211 -21.71 -15.63 -35.46
C ASP A 211 -21.32 -16.06 -36.87
N CYS A 212 -21.74 -17.26 -37.25
CA CYS A 212 -21.35 -17.87 -38.53
C CYS A 212 -22.28 -17.48 -39.69
N ARG A 213 -23.25 -16.57 -39.48
CA ARG A 213 -24.22 -16.20 -40.53
C ARG A 213 -23.57 -15.68 -41.81
N ASN A 214 -22.48 -14.91 -41.68
CA ASN A 214 -21.71 -14.40 -42.82
C ASN A 214 -20.77 -15.45 -43.43
N LEU A 215 -20.33 -16.44 -42.66
CA LEU A 215 -19.54 -17.57 -43.16
C LEU A 215 -20.41 -18.50 -44.02
N CYS A 216 -21.69 -18.61 -43.69
CA CYS A 216 -22.65 -19.47 -44.38
C CYS A 216 -23.51 -18.72 -45.41
N SER A 217 -23.30 -17.41 -45.64
CA SER A 217 -24.15 -16.65 -46.57
C SER A 217 -23.91 -16.99 -48.05
N GLU A 218 -22.73 -17.50 -48.39
CA GLU A 218 -22.38 -17.92 -49.76
C GLU A 218 -22.67 -19.40 -50.04
N PHE A 219 -23.28 -20.12 -49.09
CA PHE A 219 -23.70 -21.52 -49.28
C PHE A 219 -24.81 -21.60 -50.35
N GLN A 220 -24.49 -22.11 -51.53
CA GLN A 220 -25.47 -22.36 -52.59
C GLN A 220 -25.87 -23.84 -52.66
N GLU A 221 -27.18 -24.09 -52.82
CA GLU A 221 -27.76 -25.42 -52.99
C GLU A 221 -27.45 -25.98 -54.38
N GLY A 222 -26.50 -26.91 -54.47
CA GLY A 222 -26.20 -27.66 -55.69
C GLY A 222 -26.85 -29.05 -55.70
N HIS A 223 -27.31 -29.50 -56.87
CA HIS A 223 -27.95 -30.82 -57.11
C HIS A 223 -27.03 -32.04 -56.89
N SER A 224 -25.76 -31.82 -56.54
CA SER A 224 -24.83 -32.82 -56.01
C SER A 224 -24.08 -32.17 -54.84
N VAL A 225 -24.64 -32.33 -53.64
CA VAL A 225 -24.32 -31.58 -52.40
C VAL A 225 -22.84 -31.64 -51.98
N SER A 226 -22.01 -32.52 -52.57
CA SER A 226 -20.61 -32.70 -52.18
C SER A 226 -19.58 -31.99 -53.08
N PHE A 227 -19.87 -31.67 -54.36
CA PHE A 227 -18.80 -31.36 -55.35
C PHE A 227 -18.68 -29.89 -55.80
N PHE A 228 -19.77 -29.11 -55.85
CA PHE A 228 -19.69 -27.68 -56.22
C PHE A 228 -19.37 -26.74 -55.05
N PHE A 229 -19.35 -27.30 -53.83
CA PHE A 229 -19.14 -26.59 -52.57
C PHE A 229 -17.71 -25.99 -52.43
N TRP A 230 -16.71 -26.59 -53.08
CA TRP A 230 -15.29 -26.35 -52.80
C TRP A 230 -14.57 -25.35 -53.71
N ASN A 231 -15.07 -25.06 -54.92
CA ASN A 231 -14.30 -24.25 -55.89
C ASN A 231 -14.34 -22.72 -55.64
N ASN A 232 -15.28 -22.21 -54.84
CA ASN A 232 -15.39 -20.77 -54.56
C ASN A 232 -14.66 -20.33 -53.28
N ILE A 233 -14.55 -21.18 -52.26
CA ILE A 233 -13.87 -20.82 -50.99
C ILE A 233 -12.34 -20.88 -51.10
N LEU A 234 -11.78 -21.62 -52.09
CA LEU A 234 -10.34 -21.70 -52.35
C LEU A 234 -9.79 -20.62 -53.31
N ASN A 235 -10.62 -19.71 -53.82
CA ASN A 235 -10.23 -18.67 -54.79
C ASN A 235 -10.31 -17.22 -54.23
N VAL A 236 -10.22 -17.05 -52.91
CA VAL A 236 -10.00 -15.75 -52.26
C VAL A 236 -8.74 -15.79 -51.41
#